data_AF-A0A9P5JJG6-F1
#
_entry.id   AF-A0A9P5JJG6-F1
#
_cell.length_a   1.000
_cell.length_b   1.000
_cell.length_c   1.000
_cell.angle_alpha   90.00
_cell.angle_beta   90.00
_cell.angle_gamma   90.00
#
_symmetry.space_group_name_H-M   'P 1'
#
loop_
_entity.id
_entity.type
_entity.pdbx_description
1 polymer ?
#
loop_
_entity_poly.entity_id
_entity_poly.type
_entity_poly.pdbx_seq_one_letter_code
_entity_poly.pdbx_strand_id
1 'polypeptide(L)'
;MFVARPNSLITLRMLARSHQASRGISKFARFQWEDPLNLDGLLTEEEKAVRDTAYDYCQENLETRVTEAYRNENFDPAILREMGELGLLGATIKGYGCAGVSSVAYGLIAREVERVDSGYRSAMSVQSSLVMHPINEFGSEEQKEKFLPRLAKGELVGCFGLTEPNHGSDPSGMETTAVQTEDGGYVLNGSKTWISNSPVADVFVIWARCKWDGRVRGFILEKGAAGLSAPPIKNKTALRASITGSIFMDSLVQKKLVDAMVEVSLGLQAAYRVGRLKDEGAWAPDMVSLIKRNNCGKALQHSRILLDILGGNAASDEYGVARHAANLQVTNTYEGTNDIHALILGKAMTGIGAFGN
;
A
#
# COMPACT_ATOMS: atom_id res chain seq x y z
N MET A 1 -29.33 42.61 -54.00
CA MET A 1 -30.36 41.80 -53.33
C MET A 1 -29.67 40.52 -52.86
N PHE A 2 -29.54 40.33 -51.54
CA PHE A 2 -29.32 39.09 -50.73
C PHE A 2 -28.55 37.89 -51.34
N VAL A 3 -27.65 37.12 -50.70
CA VAL A 3 -27.10 37.04 -49.32
C VAL A 3 -25.93 36.03 -49.31
N ALA A 4 -24.98 36.25 -48.40
CA ALA A 4 -24.02 35.36 -47.71
C ALA A 4 -23.01 34.46 -48.45
N ARG A 5 -21.76 34.61 -47.98
CA ARG A 5 -20.50 33.95 -48.37
C ARG A 5 -20.37 32.55 -47.72
N PRO A 6 -19.64 31.60 -48.35
CA PRO A 6 -19.04 30.48 -47.64
C PRO A 6 -17.78 30.94 -46.89
N ASN A 7 -17.74 30.70 -45.58
CA ASN A 7 -16.55 30.95 -44.76
C ASN A 7 -15.41 29.99 -45.16
N SER A 8 -14.45 30.56 -45.89
CA SER A 8 -13.00 30.45 -45.68
C SER A 8 -12.48 29.21 -44.93
N LEU A 9 -11.97 28.24 -45.68
CA LEU A 9 -10.83 27.43 -45.26
C LEU A 9 -9.65 28.36 -44.95
N ILE A 10 -9.33 28.55 -43.67
CA ILE A 10 -8.09 29.20 -43.28
C ILE A 10 -6.97 28.18 -43.45
N THR A 11 -6.30 28.26 -44.61
CA THR A 11 -4.99 27.69 -44.85
C THR A 11 -3.98 28.36 -43.92
N LEU A 12 -3.67 27.76 -42.78
CA LEU A 12 -2.56 28.18 -41.93
C LEU A 12 -1.24 27.80 -42.62
N ARG A 13 -0.69 28.74 -43.40
CA ARG A 13 0.70 28.69 -43.86
C ARG A 13 1.60 28.76 -42.64
N MET A 14 2.36 27.70 -42.39
CA MET A 14 3.51 27.72 -41.48
C MET A 14 4.51 28.76 -42.00
N LEU A 15 4.61 29.92 -41.35
CA LEU A 15 5.80 30.76 -41.45
C LEU A 15 6.90 30.03 -40.67
N ALA A 16 7.77 29.33 -41.40
CA ALA A 16 9.02 28.82 -40.86
C ALA A 16 9.86 30.01 -40.36
N ARG A 17 9.75 30.31 -39.07
CA ARG A 17 10.80 30.98 -38.32
C ARG A 17 11.48 29.92 -37.49
N SER A 18 12.69 29.58 -37.89
CA SER A 18 13.67 28.87 -37.06
C SER A 18 13.97 29.73 -35.83
N HIS A 19 13.16 29.59 -34.78
CA HIS A 19 13.67 29.74 -33.43
C HIS A 19 14.24 28.37 -33.06
N GLN A 20 15.56 28.24 -33.22
CA GLN A 20 16.31 27.42 -32.28
C GLN A 20 16.03 28.02 -30.89
N ALA A 21 14.93 27.59 -30.27
CA ALA A 21 14.82 27.68 -28.84
C ALA A 21 15.98 26.83 -28.32
N SER A 22 17.03 27.49 -27.84
CA SER A 22 17.96 26.82 -26.95
C SER A 22 17.10 26.21 -25.85
N ARG A 23 16.89 24.90 -25.86
CA ARG A 23 16.37 24.19 -24.69
C ARG A 23 17.42 24.39 -23.63
N GLY A 24 17.28 25.46 -22.84
CA GLY A 24 18.08 25.67 -21.65
C GLY A 24 17.97 24.39 -20.83
N ILE A 25 19.11 23.86 -20.41
CA ILE A 25 19.14 22.75 -19.46
C ILE A 25 18.30 23.20 -18.26
N SER A 26 17.22 22.49 -17.98
CA SER A 26 16.36 22.78 -16.83
C SER A 26 17.22 22.82 -15.56
N LYS A 27 17.07 23.87 -14.76
CA LYS A 27 17.71 23.97 -13.43
C LYS A 27 17.07 23.03 -12.39
N PHE A 28 15.91 22.44 -12.72
CA PHE A 28 15.21 21.51 -11.84
C PHE A 28 15.77 20.10 -11.99
N ALA A 29 15.95 19.41 -10.86
CA ALA A 29 16.22 17.98 -10.84
C ALA A 29 15.10 17.19 -11.54
N ARG A 30 15.45 16.04 -12.12
CA ARG A 30 14.47 15.14 -12.71
C ARG A 30 13.62 14.52 -11.61
N PHE A 31 12.31 14.61 -11.74
CA PHE A 31 11.36 13.94 -10.84
C PHE A 31 11.45 12.42 -11.01
N GLN A 32 11.62 11.69 -9.90
CA GLN A 32 11.58 10.23 -9.83
C GLN A 32 10.26 9.84 -9.16
N TRP A 33 9.35 9.20 -9.88
CA TRP A 33 8.00 8.97 -9.36
C TRP A 33 7.95 7.79 -8.38
N GLU A 34 8.94 6.90 -8.43
CA GLU A 34 9.15 5.79 -7.49
C GLU A 34 9.72 6.26 -6.14
N ASP A 35 10.41 7.41 -6.12
CA ASP A 35 10.89 8.07 -4.90
C ASP A 35 10.75 9.61 -4.97
N PRO A 36 9.51 10.13 -4.90
CA PRO A 36 9.19 11.54 -5.18
C PRO A 36 9.89 12.57 -4.28
N LEU A 37 10.20 12.17 -3.05
CA LEU A 37 10.81 13.03 -2.02
C LEU A 37 12.25 12.59 -1.68
N ASN A 38 12.86 11.77 -2.54
CA ASN A 38 14.25 11.33 -2.42
C ASN A 38 14.56 10.73 -1.03
N LEU A 39 13.72 9.80 -0.57
CA LEU A 39 13.99 9.02 0.64
C LEU A 39 15.36 8.35 0.54
N ASP A 40 15.73 7.81 -0.62
CA ASP A 40 17.03 7.14 -0.80
C ASP A 40 18.20 8.07 -0.47
N GLY A 41 18.11 9.34 -0.84
CA GLY A 41 19.12 10.35 -0.51
C GLY A 41 19.22 10.70 0.99
N LEU A 42 18.26 10.25 1.82
CA LEU A 42 18.28 10.45 3.27
C LEU A 42 18.83 9.24 4.04
N LEU A 43 18.97 8.09 3.38
CA LEU A 43 19.44 6.86 4.00
C LEU A 43 20.96 6.81 4.06
N THR A 44 21.49 6.21 5.12
CA THR A 44 22.93 5.88 5.20
C THR A 44 23.25 4.71 4.26
N GLU A 45 24.53 4.55 3.90
CA GLU A 45 24.96 3.41 3.09
C GLU A 45 24.70 2.06 3.78
N GLU A 46 24.82 2.01 5.11
CA GLU A 46 24.46 0.83 5.91
C GLU A 46 22.96 0.52 5.81
N GLU A 47 22.10 1.52 5.92
CA GLU A 47 20.65 1.33 5.78
C GLU A 47 20.24 0.88 4.38
N LYS A 48 20.91 1.38 3.35
CA LYS A 48 20.72 0.92 1.96
C LYS A 48 21.15 -0.53 1.82
N ALA A 49 22.33 -0.90 2.33
CA ALA A 49 22.82 -2.28 2.28
C ALA A 49 21.88 -3.26 3.00
N VAL A 50 21.35 -2.87 4.17
CA VAL A 50 20.36 -3.67 4.92
C VAL A 50 19.05 -3.81 4.13
N ARG A 51 18.54 -2.71 3.56
CA ARG A 51 17.34 -2.73 2.71
C ARG A 51 17.54 -3.66 1.51
N ASP A 52 18.66 -3.54 0.82
CA ASP A 52 18.94 -4.27 -0.41
C ASP A 52 19.09 -5.77 -0.12
N THR A 53 19.76 -6.13 0.99
CA THR A 53 19.82 -7.52 1.48
C THR A 53 18.42 -8.09 1.78
N ALA A 54 17.57 -7.31 2.47
CA ALA A 54 16.20 -7.71 2.76
C ALA A 54 15.37 -7.84 1.48
N TYR A 55 15.53 -6.92 0.54
CA TYR A 55 14.84 -6.94 -0.76
C TYR A 55 15.20 -8.20 -1.55
N ASP A 56 16.49 -8.48 -1.74
CA ASP A 56 16.96 -9.63 -2.51
C ASP A 56 16.43 -10.94 -1.93
N TYR A 57 16.54 -11.12 -0.61
CA TYR A 57 15.96 -12.28 0.07
C TYR A 57 14.45 -12.40 -0.16
N CYS A 58 13.71 -11.28 -0.02
CA CYS A 58 12.26 -11.28 -0.20
C CYS A 58 11.86 -11.65 -1.63
N GLN A 59 12.53 -11.12 -2.65
CA GLN A 59 12.21 -11.40 -4.04
C GLN A 59 12.59 -12.83 -4.46
N GLU A 60 13.74 -13.32 -4.00
CA GLU A 60 14.24 -14.63 -4.40
C GLU A 60 13.55 -15.78 -3.65
N ASN A 61 13.23 -15.58 -2.37
CA ASN A 61 12.78 -16.65 -1.47
C ASN A 61 11.32 -16.53 -1.05
N LEU A 62 10.82 -15.33 -0.71
CA LEU A 62 9.47 -15.18 -0.19
C LEU A 62 8.43 -15.04 -1.32
N GLU A 63 8.70 -14.22 -2.33
CA GLU A 63 7.78 -13.98 -3.45
C GLU A 63 7.46 -15.28 -4.21
N THR A 64 8.44 -16.18 -4.32
CA THR A 64 8.25 -17.48 -4.99
C THR A 64 7.35 -18.45 -4.21
N ARG A 65 7.15 -18.22 -2.90
CA ARG A 65 6.38 -19.09 -2.00
C ARG A 65 4.99 -18.53 -1.69
N VAL A 66 4.82 -17.21 -1.75
CA VAL A 66 3.67 -16.50 -1.14
C VAL A 66 2.31 -16.92 -1.68
N THR A 67 2.19 -17.17 -2.99
CA THR A 67 0.90 -17.50 -3.60
C THR A 67 0.37 -18.84 -3.11
N GLU A 68 1.20 -19.89 -3.11
CA GLU A 68 0.82 -21.21 -2.59
C GLU A 68 0.67 -21.20 -1.07
N ALA A 69 1.53 -20.47 -0.35
CA ALA A 69 1.43 -20.31 1.10
C ALA A 69 0.09 -19.68 1.50
N TYR A 70 -0.30 -18.58 0.83
CA TYR A 70 -1.56 -17.90 1.07
C TYR A 70 -2.76 -18.77 0.73
N ARG A 71 -2.74 -19.45 -0.43
CA ARG A 71 -3.84 -20.29 -0.90
C ARG A 71 -4.12 -21.49 0.01
N ASN A 72 -3.06 -22.09 0.55
CA ASN A 72 -3.15 -23.31 1.34
C ASN A 72 -3.02 -23.05 2.86
N GLU A 73 -3.03 -21.79 3.29
CA GLU A 73 -2.90 -21.38 4.70
C GLU A 73 -1.67 -22.00 5.37
N ASN A 74 -0.56 -22.11 4.65
CA ASN A 74 0.64 -22.79 5.09
C ASN A 74 1.80 -21.83 5.29
N PHE A 75 2.27 -21.70 6.53
CA PHE A 75 3.47 -20.93 6.87
C PHE A 75 4.66 -21.88 7.07
N ASP A 76 5.74 -21.65 6.33
CA ASP A 76 6.99 -22.41 6.49
C ASP A 76 7.85 -21.83 7.63
N PRO A 77 8.06 -22.56 8.74
CA PRO A 77 8.89 -22.09 9.84
C PRO A 77 10.37 -21.88 9.47
N ALA A 78 10.85 -22.45 8.36
CA ALA A 78 12.21 -22.23 7.89
C ALA A 78 12.49 -20.75 7.55
N ILE A 79 11.45 -19.99 7.17
CA ILE A 79 11.55 -18.55 6.87
C ILE A 79 12.17 -17.77 8.02
N LEU A 80 11.87 -18.11 9.28
CA LEU A 80 12.46 -17.42 10.43
C LEU A 80 13.95 -17.77 10.61
N ARG A 81 14.38 -18.98 10.25
CA ARG A 81 15.81 -19.34 10.25
C ARG A 81 16.55 -18.60 9.14
N GLU A 82 16.00 -18.60 7.93
CA GLU A 82 16.54 -17.86 6.79
C GLU A 82 16.69 -16.36 7.12
N MET A 83 15.67 -15.74 7.70
CA MET A 83 15.75 -14.35 8.18
C MET A 83 16.81 -14.15 9.27
N GLY A 84 16.97 -15.13 10.17
CA GLY A 84 17.97 -15.08 11.23
C GLY A 84 19.42 -15.19 10.71
N GLU A 85 19.66 -16.02 9.70
CA GLU A 85 20.97 -16.14 9.02
C GLU A 85 21.42 -14.83 8.38
N LEU A 86 20.45 -14.02 7.91
CA LEU A 86 20.67 -12.70 7.34
C LEU A 86 20.69 -11.56 8.38
N GLY A 87 20.46 -11.85 9.66
CA GLY A 87 20.44 -10.86 10.73
C GLY A 87 19.21 -9.95 10.74
N LEU A 88 18.09 -10.37 10.14
CA LEU A 88 16.87 -9.58 10.02
C LEU A 88 15.97 -9.65 11.28
N LEU A 89 16.24 -10.59 12.19
CA LEU A 89 15.50 -10.78 13.43
C LEU A 89 16.15 -10.04 14.61
N GLY A 90 15.36 -9.29 15.36
CA GLY A 90 15.85 -8.48 16.49
C GLY A 90 16.91 -7.47 16.07
N ALA A 91 16.83 -6.97 14.83
CA ALA A 91 17.92 -6.27 14.15
C ALA A 91 18.46 -5.04 14.93
N THR A 92 17.65 -4.39 15.76
CA THR A 92 18.06 -3.23 16.56
C THR A 92 18.78 -3.56 17.88
N ILE A 93 18.75 -4.82 18.31
CA ILE A 93 19.40 -5.26 19.55
C ILE A 93 20.91 -5.27 19.35
N LYS A 94 21.65 -4.69 20.32
CA LYS A 94 23.11 -4.67 20.32
C LYS A 94 23.64 -5.88 21.09
N GLY A 95 24.51 -6.67 20.46
CA GLY A 95 25.06 -7.90 21.04
C GLY A 95 24.18 -9.12 20.78
N TYR A 96 24.45 -10.23 21.47
CA TYR A 96 23.70 -11.49 21.38
C TYR A 96 23.57 -12.07 19.95
N GLY A 97 24.49 -11.73 19.04
CA GLY A 97 24.42 -12.14 17.64
C GLY A 97 23.38 -11.39 16.79
N CYS A 98 22.78 -10.31 17.30
CA CYS A 98 21.90 -9.42 16.55
C CYS A 98 22.71 -8.36 15.78
N ALA A 99 22.13 -7.82 14.70
CA ALA A 99 22.83 -6.90 13.80
C ALA A 99 23.17 -5.53 14.42
N GLY A 100 22.38 -5.06 15.39
CA GLY A 100 22.58 -3.77 16.06
C GLY A 100 22.34 -2.53 15.19
N VAL A 101 21.47 -2.64 14.18
CA VAL A 101 21.18 -1.58 13.19
C VAL A 101 20.20 -0.52 13.70
N SER A 102 20.06 0.57 12.96
CA SER A 102 19.18 1.69 13.29
C SER A 102 17.68 1.30 13.26
N SER A 103 16.84 2.10 13.92
CA SER A 103 15.38 1.97 13.83
C SER A 103 14.87 2.19 12.41
N VAL A 104 15.56 3.04 11.63
CA VAL A 104 15.27 3.24 10.20
C VAL A 104 15.59 1.97 9.41
N ALA A 105 16.74 1.33 9.65
CA ALA A 105 17.09 0.05 9.01
C ALA A 105 16.04 -1.03 9.34
N TYR A 106 15.59 -1.14 10.58
CA TYR A 106 14.49 -2.05 10.94
C TYR A 106 13.19 -1.75 10.19
N GLY A 107 12.84 -0.47 10.03
CA GLY A 107 11.70 -0.04 9.22
C GLY A 107 11.83 -0.40 7.74
N LEU A 108 13.04 -0.32 7.18
CA LEU A 108 13.32 -0.73 5.80
C LEU A 108 13.19 -2.25 5.62
N ILE A 109 13.70 -3.05 6.56
CA ILE A 109 13.49 -4.52 6.56
C ILE A 109 11.99 -4.82 6.53
N ALA A 110 11.22 -4.23 7.45
CA ALA A 110 9.77 -4.44 7.52
C ALA A 110 9.05 -4.04 6.22
N ARG A 111 9.47 -2.94 5.59
CA ARG A 111 8.94 -2.49 4.29
C ARG A 111 9.17 -3.52 3.19
N GLU A 112 10.38 -4.09 3.09
CA GLU A 112 10.67 -5.07 2.04
C GLU A 112 10.00 -6.41 2.30
N VAL A 113 9.87 -6.85 3.56
CA VAL A 113 9.14 -8.09 3.89
C VAL A 113 7.63 -7.93 3.60
N GLU A 114 7.03 -6.81 3.99
CA GLU A 114 5.60 -6.57 3.75
C GLU A 114 5.27 -6.23 2.30
N ARG A 115 6.26 -5.81 1.50
CA ARG A 115 6.13 -5.73 0.04
C ARG A 115 5.69 -7.08 -0.54
N VAL A 116 6.18 -8.18 0.03
CA VAL A 116 5.76 -9.54 -0.35
C VAL A 116 4.46 -9.89 0.37
N ASP A 117 4.44 -9.90 1.70
CA ASP A 117 3.23 -10.25 2.46
C ASP A 117 3.25 -9.75 3.91
N SER A 118 2.11 -9.21 4.36
CA SER A 118 1.92 -8.76 5.76
C SER A 118 2.04 -9.91 6.77
N GLY A 119 1.71 -11.15 6.40
CA GLY A 119 1.86 -12.32 7.26
C GLY A 119 3.32 -12.63 7.58
N TYR A 120 4.21 -12.55 6.60
CA TYR A 120 5.65 -12.71 6.81
C TYR A 120 6.21 -11.59 7.70
N ARG A 121 5.84 -10.34 7.43
CA ARG A 121 6.23 -9.22 8.29
C ARG A 121 5.65 -9.36 9.69
N SER A 122 4.46 -9.95 9.86
CA SER A 122 3.85 -10.21 11.18
C SER A 122 4.66 -11.20 12.00
N ALA A 123 5.05 -12.33 11.41
CA ALA A 123 5.93 -13.30 12.06
C ALA A 123 7.26 -12.65 12.50
N MET A 124 7.86 -11.84 11.62
CA MET A 124 9.10 -11.09 11.92
C MET A 124 8.91 -10.06 13.04
N SER A 125 7.81 -9.29 13.03
CA SER A 125 7.48 -8.30 14.06
C SER A 125 7.28 -8.95 15.42
N VAL A 126 6.56 -10.07 15.50
CA VAL A 126 6.36 -10.82 16.74
C VAL A 126 7.72 -11.26 17.31
N GLN A 127 8.54 -11.91 16.49
CA GLN A 127 9.86 -12.40 16.90
C GLN A 127 10.74 -11.24 17.42
N SER A 128 10.83 -10.14 16.66
CA SER A 128 11.75 -9.04 16.97
C SER A 128 11.24 -8.13 18.09
N SER A 129 10.03 -7.60 17.95
CA SER A 129 9.51 -6.52 18.81
C SER A 129 8.66 -7.01 19.97
N LEU A 130 8.06 -8.20 19.90
CA LEU A 130 7.16 -8.69 20.94
C LEU A 130 7.76 -9.83 21.78
N VAL A 131 8.85 -10.45 21.30
CA VAL A 131 9.55 -11.51 22.03
C VAL A 131 10.97 -11.07 22.39
N MET A 132 11.82 -10.79 21.40
CA MET A 132 13.22 -10.47 21.67
C MET A 132 13.38 -9.13 22.40
N HIS A 133 12.63 -8.09 22.00
CA HIS A 133 12.72 -6.78 22.65
C HIS A 133 12.35 -6.82 24.16
N PRO A 134 11.20 -7.39 24.60
CA PRO A 134 10.91 -7.50 26.03
C PRO A 134 11.95 -8.31 26.82
N ILE A 135 12.53 -9.38 26.25
CA ILE A 135 13.61 -10.13 26.89
C ILE A 135 14.86 -9.25 27.04
N ASN A 136 15.22 -8.49 26.01
CA ASN A 136 16.38 -7.61 26.03
C ASN A 136 16.22 -6.45 27.03
N GLU A 137 15.04 -5.86 27.12
CA GLU A 137 14.77 -4.69 27.96
C GLU A 137 14.51 -5.07 29.42
N PHE A 138 13.71 -6.12 29.67
CA PHE A 138 13.18 -6.44 30.99
C PHE A 138 13.69 -7.77 31.56
N GLY A 139 14.32 -8.60 30.74
CA GLY A 139 14.83 -9.90 31.16
C GLY A 139 16.09 -9.79 32.04
N SER A 140 16.35 -10.82 32.85
CA SER A 140 17.63 -10.97 33.53
C SER A 140 18.75 -11.31 32.53
N GLU A 141 20.01 -11.06 32.89
CA GLU A 141 21.15 -11.40 32.02
C GLU A 141 21.19 -12.90 31.67
N GLU A 142 20.82 -13.78 32.60
CA GLU A 142 20.68 -15.21 32.33
C GLU A 142 19.63 -15.50 31.25
N GLN A 143 18.49 -14.81 31.26
CA GLN A 143 17.45 -14.95 30.24
C GLN A 143 17.93 -14.43 28.88
N LYS A 144 18.64 -13.29 28.86
CA LYS A 144 19.18 -12.71 27.63
C LYS A 144 20.17 -13.65 26.95
N GLU A 145 21.18 -14.12 27.69
CA GLU A 145 22.20 -15.06 27.20
C GLU A 145 21.61 -16.38 26.72
N LYS A 146 20.58 -16.89 27.42
CA LYS A 146 19.92 -18.15 27.06
C LYS A 146 19.07 -18.06 25.79
N PHE A 147 18.32 -16.96 25.60
CA PHE A 147 17.27 -16.88 24.58
C PHE A 147 17.65 -16.04 23.37
N LEU A 148 18.24 -14.85 23.55
CA LEU A 148 18.44 -13.89 22.46
C LEU A 148 19.32 -14.45 21.32
N PRO A 149 20.46 -15.13 21.57
CA PRO A 149 21.28 -15.67 20.48
C PRO A 149 20.56 -16.71 19.61
N ARG A 150 19.64 -17.47 20.20
CA ARG A 150 18.90 -18.54 19.51
C ARG A 150 17.66 -18.00 18.79
N LEU A 151 17.02 -16.98 19.37
CA LEU A 151 15.91 -16.25 18.72
C LEU A 151 16.42 -15.44 17.53
N ALA A 152 17.60 -14.83 17.63
CA ALA A 152 18.24 -14.06 16.56
C ALA A 152 18.55 -14.93 15.33
N LYS A 153 18.94 -16.19 15.54
CA LYS A 153 19.20 -17.17 14.46
C LYS A 153 17.93 -17.87 13.95
N GLY A 154 16.76 -17.60 14.52
CA GLY A 154 15.52 -18.33 14.21
C GLY A 154 15.52 -19.80 14.64
N GLU A 155 16.49 -20.25 15.44
CA GLU A 155 16.49 -21.61 16.03
C GLU A 155 15.33 -21.80 17.00
N LEU A 156 14.97 -20.73 17.71
CA LEU A 156 13.77 -20.62 18.51
C LEU A 156 12.77 -19.67 17.83
N VAL A 157 11.50 -20.03 17.90
CA VAL A 157 10.39 -19.19 17.45
C VAL A 157 9.59 -18.78 18.69
N GLY A 158 9.39 -17.48 18.84
CA GLY A 158 8.60 -16.92 19.93
C GLY A 158 7.19 -16.53 19.51
N CYS A 159 6.32 -16.37 20.49
CA CYS A 159 5.00 -15.80 20.32
C CYS A 159 4.70 -14.85 21.48
N PHE A 160 3.72 -13.97 21.30
CA PHE A 160 3.29 -13.00 22.31
C PHE A 160 1.79 -13.13 22.56
N GLY A 161 1.42 -13.49 23.79
CA GLY A 161 0.04 -13.68 24.21
C GLY A 161 -0.40 -12.55 25.14
N LEU A 162 -1.14 -11.58 24.60
CA LEU A 162 -1.73 -10.48 25.38
C LEU A 162 -3.27 -10.44 25.25
N THR A 163 -3.80 -10.74 24.07
CA THR A 163 -5.24 -10.64 23.79
C THR A 163 -6.03 -11.85 24.28
N GLU A 164 -7.16 -11.61 24.94
CA GLU A 164 -8.11 -12.64 25.38
C GLU A 164 -9.39 -12.62 24.51
N PRO A 165 -10.14 -13.74 24.37
CA PRO A 165 -11.31 -13.86 23.49
C PRO A 165 -12.39 -12.77 23.64
N ASN A 166 -12.47 -12.15 24.82
CA ASN A 166 -13.44 -11.10 25.11
C ASN A 166 -12.81 -9.70 25.21
N HIS A 167 -11.49 -9.56 25.08
CA HIS A 167 -10.74 -8.33 25.44
C HIS A 167 -9.72 -7.98 24.35
N GLY A 168 -10.21 -7.81 23.11
CA GLY A 168 -9.40 -7.40 21.96
C GLY A 168 -9.24 -5.90 21.81
N SER A 169 -10.33 -5.14 21.90
CA SER A 169 -10.33 -3.69 21.68
C SER A 169 -10.89 -2.86 22.84
N ASP A 170 -11.78 -3.43 23.70
CA ASP A 170 -12.20 -3.05 25.08
C ASP A 170 -13.49 -3.85 25.46
N PRO A 171 -13.70 -4.42 26.67
CA PRO A 171 -14.69 -5.50 26.92
C PRO A 171 -16.14 -5.17 27.35
N SER A 172 -16.69 -3.96 27.22
CA SER A 172 -18.07 -3.71 27.70
C SER A 172 -18.89 -2.74 26.83
N GLY A 173 -19.88 -3.30 26.10
CA GLY A 173 -21.18 -2.67 25.81
C GLY A 173 -21.31 -1.80 24.54
N MET A 174 -21.96 -2.33 23.49
CA MET A 174 -22.40 -1.55 22.32
C MET A 174 -23.92 -1.42 22.27
N GLU A 175 -24.46 -0.31 21.75
CA GLU A 175 -25.69 -0.23 20.91
C GLU A 175 -25.61 0.97 19.93
N THR A 176 -25.92 0.77 18.64
CA THR A 176 -25.67 1.69 17.49
C THR A 176 -26.88 2.58 17.14
N THR A 177 -26.65 3.86 16.76
CA THR A 177 -27.43 4.56 15.68
C THR A 177 -26.57 5.63 14.96
N ALA A 178 -26.93 5.99 13.72
CA ALA A 178 -26.26 7.00 12.88
C ALA A 178 -27.27 7.90 12.13
N VAL A 179 -26.89 9.17 11.88
CA VAL A 179 -27.60 10.17 11.06
C VAL A 179 -26.61 10.86 10.11
N GLN A 180 -27.11 11.27 8.93
CA GLN A 180 -26.39 11.82 7.78
C GLN A 180 -26.33 13.36 7.78
N THR A 181 -25.27 13.98 7.24
CA THR A 181 -25.24 15.43 6.93
C THR A 181 -24.75 15.79 5.52
N GLU A 182 -25.67 16.39 4.76
CA GLU A 182 -25.71 17.68 4.03
C GLU A 182 -24.60 18.29 3.14
N ASP A 183 -23.32 17.86 3.10
CA ASP A 183 -22.29 18.77 2.55
C ASP A 183 -21.69 18.40 1.16
N GLY A 184 -22.58 18.05 0.22
CA GLY A 184 -22.46 18.26 -1.24
C GLY A 184 -21.09 18.24 -1.98
N GLY A 185 -20.62 17.06 -2.41
CA GLY A 185 -19.56 16.92 -3.43
C GLY A 185 -19.74 15.73 -4.38
N TYR A 186 -19.22 15.78 -5.63
CA TYR A 186 -19.31 14.67 -6.62
C TYR A 186 -18.06 14.48 -7.52
N VAL A 187 -17.62 13.22 -7.70
CA VAL A 187 -16.58 12.68 -8.64
C VAL A 187 -17.10 11.37 -9.32
N LEU A 188 -16.69 11.00 -10.54
CA LEU A 188 -17.17 9.79 -11.29
C LEU A 188 -16.02 8.82 -11.71
N ASN A 189 -16.28 7.50 -11.68
CA ASN A 189 -15.38 6.34 -11.96
C ASN A 189 -16.13 5.09 -12.50
N GLY A 190 -15.49 4.23 -13.32
CA GLY A 190 -15.97 2.86 -13.59
C GLY A 190 -15.16 2.04 -14.61
N SER A 191 -15.22 0.71 -14.52
CA SER A 191 -14.77 -0.29 -15.50
C SER A 191 -15.90 -1.29 -15.80
N LYS A 192 -15.90 -1.90 -17.00
CA LYS A 192 -16.86 -2.97 -17.36
C LYS A 192 -16.08 -4.22 -17.77
N THR A 193 -16.39 -5.34 -17.16
CA THR A 193 -15.74 -6.65 -17.43
C THR A 193 -16.77 -7.63 -18.01
N TRP A 194 -16.30 -8.70 -18.65
CA TRP A 194 -17.11 -9.73 -19.33
C TRP A 194 -17.98 -9.20 -20.49
N ILE A 195 -17.46 -8.25 -21.28
CA ILE A 195 -18.20 -7.67 -22.39
C ILE A 195 -17.85 -8.41 -23.68
N SER A 196 -18.80 -9.21 -24.18
CA SER A 196 -18.68 -9.87 -25.48
C SER A 196 -18.43 -8.83 -26.59
N ASN A 197 -17.52 -9.16 -27.49
CA ASN A 197 -17.05 -8.36 -28.61
C ASN A 197 -16.23 -7.11 -28.26
N SER A 198 -16.06 -6.72 -26.98
CA SER A 198 -15.39 -5.46 -26.65
C SER A 198 -13.98 -5.29 -27.24
N PRO A 199 -13.12 -6.33 -27.39
CA PRO A 199 -11.78 -6.14 -27.98
C PRO A 199 -11.79 -5.81 -29.47
N VAL A 200 -12.90 -6.12 -30.16
CA VAL A 200 -13.06 -5.89 -31.60
C VAL A 200 -14.17 -4.90 -31.93
N ALA A 201 -14.91 -4.42 -30.92
CA ALA A 201 -16.03 -3.51 -31.11
C ALA A 201 -15.57 -2.16 -31.65
N ASP A 202 -16.27 -1.66 -32.67
CA ASP A 202 -16.08 -0.31 -33.21
C ASP A 202 -16.94 0.72 -32.46
N VAL A 203 -18.02 0.26 -31.83
CA VAL A 203 -19.00 1.08 -31.12
C VAL A 203 -19.27 0.46 -29.74
N PHE A 204 -19.21 1.27 -28.69
CA PHE A 204 -19.42 0.86 -27.31
C PHE A 204 -20.64 1.59 -26.74
N VAL A 205 -21.69 0.86 -26.40
CA VAL A 205 -22.85 1.42 -25.70
C VAL A 205 -22.69 1.18 -24.20
N ILE A 206 -22.35 2.24 -23.48
CA ILE A 206 -22.07 2.20 -22.05
C ILE A 206 -23.24 2.77 -21.29
N TRP A 207 -23.80 2.00 -20.36
CA TRP A 207 -24.83 2.47 -19.45
C TRP A 207 -24.18 3.01 -18.18
N ALA A 208 -24.41 4.29 -17.90
CA ALA A 208 -23.91 4.96 -16.71
C ALA A 208 -25.04 5.73 -16.01
N ARG A 209 -24.94 5.80 -14.68
CA ARG A 209 -25.85 6.61 -13.87
C ARG A 209 -25.44 8.07 -14.00
N CYS A 210 -26.35 8.86 -14.55
CA CYS A 210 -26.24 10.29 -14.71
C CYS A 210 -26.36 10.95 -13.35
N LYS A 211 -25.30 11.61 -12.88
CA LYS A 211 -25.29 12.21 -11.54
C LYS A 211 -26.19 13.42 -11.38
N TRP A 212 -26.57 14.07 -12.48
CA TRP A 212 -27.42 15.27 -12.45
C TRP A 212 -28.90 14.97 -12.18
N ASP A 213 -29.35 13.72 -12.36
CA ASP A 213 -30.74 13.33 -12.15
C ASP A 213 -30.91 11.92 -11.56
N GLY A 214 -29.80 11.24 -11.25
CA GLY A 214 -29.78 9.87 -10.74
C GLY A 214 -30.22 8.80 -11.74
N ARG A 215 -30.57 9.15 -12.99
CA ARG A 215 -31.11 8.22 -13.99
C ARG A 215 -29.99 7.50 -14.71
N VAL A 216 -30.20 6.23 -15.06
CA VAL A 216 -29.26 5.49 -15.91
C VAL A 216 -29.55 5.85 -17.37
N ARG A 217 -28.51 6.21 -18.13
CA ARG A 217 -28.60 6.49 -19.57
C ARG A 217 -27.49 5.77 -20.33
N GLY A 218 -27.74 5.51 -21.61
CA GLY A 218 -26.76 4.94 -22.53
C GLY A 218 -25.89 6.04 -23.17
N PHE A 219 -24.60 5.78 -23.27
CA PHE A 219 -23.60 6.63 -23.91
C PHE A 219 -22.92 5.82 -25.01
N ILE A 220 -22.68 6.45 -26.16
CA ILE A 220 -22.00 5.80 -27.28
C ILE A 220 -20.56 6.32 -27.31
N LEU A 221 -19.61 5.40 -27.31
CA LEU A 221 -18.20 5.69 -27.53
C LEU A 221 -17.72 4.99 -28.80
N GLU A 222 -16.82 5.63 -29.53
CA GLU A 222 -16.19 5.06 -30.72
C GLU A 222 -14.79 4.51 -30.39
N LYS A 223 -14.40 3.44 -31.08
CA LYS A 223 -13.06 2.86 -30.96
C LYS A 223 -11.98 3.89 -31.26
N GLY A 224 -10.99 4.00 -30.37
CA GLY A 224 -9.92 5.00 -30.46
C GLY A 224 -10.21 6.32 -29.74
N ALA A 225 -11.38 6.45 -29.09
CA ALA A 225 -11.63 7.55 -28.16
C ALA A 225 -10.51 7.66 -27.12
N ALA A 226 -10.06 8.88 -26.83
CA ALA A 226 -8.96 9.12 -25.90
C ALA A 226 -9.28 8.51 -24.53
N GLY A 227 -8.40 7.61 -24.10
CA GLY A 227 -8.52 6.88 -22.85
C GLY A 227 -9.41 5.65 -22.88
N LEU A 228 -9.98 5.25 -24.02
CA LEU A 228 -10.74 4.00 -24.16
C LEU A 228 -9.78 2.83 -24.49
N SER A 229 -9.71 1.80 -23.63
CA SER A 229 -9.01 0.56 -23.95
C SER A 229 -9.89 -0.67 -23.70
N ALA A 230 -9.73 -1.71 -24.52
CA ALA A 230 -10.56 -2.92 -24.43
C ALA A 230 -9.75 -4.22 -24.61
N PRO A 231 -8.94 -4.63 -23.61
CA PRO A 231 -8.10 -5.81 -23.76
C PRO A 231 -8.93 -7.11 -23.70
N PRO A 232 -8.51 -8.14 -24.45
CA PRO A 232 -9.18 -9.44 -24.45
C PRO A 232 -8.93 -10.23 -23.15
N ILE A 233 -9.94 -10.96 -22.71
CA ILE A 233 -9.83 -11.99 -21.66
C ILE A 233 -9.45 -13.32 -22.33
N LYS A 234 -8.28 -13.85 -21.97
CA LYS A 234 -7.74 -15.11 -22.54
C LYS A 234 -8.14 -16.33 -21.69
N ASN A 235 -7.95 -17.53 -22.24
CA ASN A 235 -8.06 -18.81 -21.53
C ASN A 235 -9.41 -19.14 -20.88
N LYS A 236 -10.53 -18.69 -21.47
CA LYS A 236 -11.87 -19.01 -20.97
C LYS A 236 -12.15 -20.52 -21.03
N THR A 237 -12.77 -21.08 -20.00
CA THR A 237 -13.19 -22.49 -19.94
C THR A 237 -14.52 -22.76 -20.65
N ALA A 238 -15.34 -21.73 -20.87
CA ALA A 238 -16.60 -21.75 -21.63
C ALA A 238 -16.73 -20.53 -22.56
N LEU A 239 -17.66 -20.56 -23.53
CA LEU A 239 -17.86 -19.49 -24.54
C LEU A 239 -16.58 -19.12 -25.31
N ARG A 240 -15.74 -20.12 -25.60
CA ARG A 240 -14.40 -19.97 -26.22
C ARG A 240 -14.43 -19.42 -27.65
N ALA A 241 -15.55 -19.59 -28.35
CA ALA A 241 -15.75 -19.08 -29.71
C ALA A 241 -16.19 -17.60 -29.77
N SER A 242 -16.48 -16.97 -28.62
CA SER A 242 -16.79 -15.53 -28.53
C SER A 242 -15.55 -14.78 -28.05
N ILE A 243 -15.21 -13.64 -28.66
CA ILE A 243 -14.16 -12.78 -28.10
C ILE A 243 -14.77 -11.92 -27.00
N THR A 244 -14.18 -11.93 -25.81
CA THR A 244 -14.69 -11.22 -24.63
C THR A 244 -13.56 -10.40 -24.06
N GLY A 245 -13.84 -9.17 -23.64
CA GLY A 245 -12.85 -8.29 -23.07
C GLY A 245 -13.39 -7.39 -21.97
N SER A 246 -12.51 -6.55 -21.46
CA SER A 246 -12.84 -5.46 -20.54
C SER A 246 -12.97 -4.15 -21.32
N ILE A 247 -13.51 -3.11 -20.69
CA ILE A 247 -13.50 -1.73 -21.19
C ILE A 247 -12.99 -0.82 -20.07
N PHE A 248 -11.91 -0.08 -20.35
CA PHE A 248 -11.28 0.88 -19.44
C PHE A 248 -11.36 2.30 -19.99
N MET A 249 -11.38 3.29 -19.09
CA MET A 249 -11.43 4.72 -19.38
C MET A 249 -10.33 5.46 -18.57
N ASP A 250 -9.28 5.95 -19.24
CA ASP A 250 -7.91 6.13 -18.69
C ASP A 250 -7.57 7.46 -17.99
N SER A 251 -8.48 8.43 -17.86
CA SER A 251 -8.18 9.66 -17.08
C SER A 251 -8.18 9.43 -15.55
N LEU A 252 -8.78 8.32 -15.10
CA LEU A 252 -9.02 8.04 -13.69
C LEU A 252 -8.00 7.09 -13.08
N VAL A 253 -7.39 6.22 -13.89
CA VAL A 253 -6.30 5.33 -13.42
C VAL A 253 -5.09 6.17 -13.02
N GLN A 254 -4.72 7.18 -13.83
CA GLN A 254 -3.62 8.09 -13.48
C GLN A 254 -3.87 8.81 -12.16
N LYS A 255 -5.08 9.35 -11.95
CA LYS A 255 -5.43 9.98 -10.66
C LYS A 255 -5.26 9.00 -9.50
N LYS A 256 -5.79 7.78 -9.62
CA LYS A 256 -5.71 6.75 -8.57
C LYS A 256 -4.27 6.37 -8.23
N LEU A 257 -3.41 6.23 -9.25
CA LEU A 257 -1.98 5.95 -9.07
C LEU A 257 -1.25 7.13 -8.42
N VAL A 258 -1.55 8.36 -8.84
CA VAL A 258 -0.97 9.58 -8.25
C VAL A 258 -1.39 9.73 -6.80
N ASP A 259 -2.68 9.56 -6.47
CA ASP A 259 -3.15 9.66 -5.08
C ASP A 259 -2.42 8.64 -4.18
N ALA A 260 -2.27 7.39 -4.65
CA ALA A 260 -1.54 6.36 -3.91
C ALA A 260 -0.06 6.71 -3.72
N MET A 261 0.61 7.17 -4.79
CA MET A 261 2.02 7.57 -4.74
C MET A 261 2.25 8.74 -3.76
N VAL A 262 1.34 9.72 -3.73
CA VAL A 262 1.41 10.85 -2.78
C VAL A 262 1.34 10.35 -1.35
N GLU A 263 0.36 9.51 -1.03
CA GLU A 263 0.18 9.00 0.34
C GLU A 263 1.33 8.08 0.78
N VAL A 264 1.86 7.26 -0.13
CA VAL A 264 3.08 6.48 0.13
C VAL A 264 4.27 7.40 0.42
N SER A 265 4.46 8.45 -0.38
CA SER A 265 5.57 9.39 -0.19
C SER A 265 5.51 10.12 1.14
N LEU A 266 4.31 10.58 1.54
CA LEU A 266 4.09 11.24 2.83
C LEU A 266 4.29 10.26 3.99
N GLY A 267 3.73 9.05 3.90
CA GLY A 267 3.86 8.02 4.92
C GLY A 267 5.30 7.54 5.13
N LEU A 268 6.08 7.44 4.05
CA LEU A 268 7.50 7.08 4.11
C LEU A 268 8.34 8.16 4.79
N GLN A 269 8.13 9.43 4.46
CA GLN A 269 8.85 10.54 5.11
C GLN A 269 8.50 10.65 6.61
N ALA A 270 7.23 10.44 6.96
CA ALA A 270 6.80 10.40 8.35
C ALA A 270 7.44 9.23 9.12
N ALA A 271 7.43 8.02 8.54
CA ALA A 271 8.05 6.85 9.14
C ALA A 271 9.58 7.01 9.29
N TYR A 272 10.25 7.54 8.27
CA TYR A 272 11.67 7.88 8.33
C TYR A 272 11.97 8.85 9.47
N ARG A 273 11.21 9.94 9.59
CA ARG A 273 11.43 10.92 10.66
C ARG A 273 11.22 10.32 12.04
N VAL A 274 10.18 9.52 12.24
CA VAL A 274 9.95 8.82 13.51
C VAL A 274 11.08 7.82 13.79
N GLY A 275 11.57 7.08 12.80
CA GLY A 275 12.73 6.20 12.94
C GLY A 275 13.97 6.95 13.44
N ARG A 276 14.29 8.11 12.84
CA ARG A 276 15.39 8.98 13.30
C ARG A 276 15.18 9.47 14.73
N LEU A 277 13.99 9.94 15.06
CA LEU A 277 13.67 10.38 16.43
C LEU A 277 13.80 9.24 17.46
N LYS A 278 13.50 7.99 17.07
CA LYS A 278 13.72 6.82 17.93
C LYS A 278 15.20 6.60 18.19
N ASP A 279 16.04 6.67 17.15
CA ASP A 279 17.50 6.53 17.28
C ASP A 279 18.12 7.68 18.11
N GLU A 280 17.55 8.89 18.01
CA GLU A 280 17.94 10.07 18.79
C GLU A 280 17.41 10.05 20.25
N GLY A 281 16.55 9.09 20.62
CA GLY A 281 15.88 9.06 21.92
C GLY A 281 14.83 10.17 22.12
N ALA A 282 14.47 10.89 21.06
CA ALA A 282 13.57 12.05 21.06
C ALA A 282 12.16 11.71 20.54
N TRP A 283 11.65 10.52 20.85
CA TRP A 283 10.36 10.03 20.37
C TRP A 283 9.33 9.90 21.49
N ALA A 284 8.05 9.92 21.11
CA ALA A 284 6.92 9.63 22.00
C ALA A 284 6.01 8.55 21.40
N PRO A 285 5.33 7.71 22.21
CA PRO A 285 4.39 6.70 21.72
C PRO A 285 3.29 7.26 20.81
N ASP A 286 2.86 8.50 21.03
CA ASP A 286 1.89 9.21 20.20
C ASP A 286 2.37 9.39 18.75
N MET A 287 3.68 9.55 18.53
CA MET A 287 4.26 9.60 17.19
C MET A 287 4.08 8.28 16.45
N VAL A 288 4.19 7.15 17.16
CA VAL A 288 3.91 5.82 16.60
C VAL A 288 2.42 5.68 16.28
N SER A 289 1.53 6.14 17.17
CA SER A 289 0.09 6.16 16.92
C SER A 289 -0.28 6.97 15.68
N LEU A 290 0.35 8.14 15.48
CA LEU A 290 0.17 8.99 14.31
C LEU A 290 0.51 8.24 13.01
N ILE A 291 1.72 7.67 12.92
CA ILE A 291 2.16 7.00 11.69
C ILE A 291 1.46 5.66 11.47
N LYS A 292 1.19 4.87 12.52
CA LYS A 292 0.51 3.57 12.41
C LYS A 292 -0.90 3.77 11.87
N ARG A 293 -1.66 4.67 12.50
CA ARG A 293 -3.01 5.02 12.07
C ARG A 293 -3.04 5.48 10.62
N ASN A 294 -2.17 6.43 10.27
CA ASN A 294 -2.13 6.98 8.91
C ASN A 294 -1.74 5.92 7.89
N ASN A 295 -0.60 5.26 8.08
CA ASN A 295 -0.02 4.38 7.07
C ASN A 295 -0.87 3.13 6.84
N CYS A 296 -1.40 2.49 7.91
CA CYS A 296 -2.32 1.36 7.75
C CYS A 296 -3.62 1.77 7.04
N GLY A 297 -4.21 2.90 7.44
CA GLY A 297 -5.47 3.40 6.86
C GLY A 297 -5.31 3.75 5.37
N LYS A 298 -4.25 4.47 5.02
CA LYS A 298 -3.95 4.86 3.64
C LYS A 298 -3.57 3.66 2.78
N ALA A 299 -2.75 2.73 3.28
CA ALA A 299 -2.42 1.50 2.55
C ALA A 299 -3.67 0.67 2.24
N LEU A 300 -4.56 0.48 3.21
CA LEU A 300 -5.83 -0.23 3.01
C LEU A 300 -6.75 0.50 2.03
N GLN A 301 -6.90 1.82 2.16
CA GLN A 301 -7.71 2.62 1.27
C GLN A 301 -7.22 2.50 -0.19
N HIS A 302 -5.92 2.69 -0.42
CA HIS A 302 -5.37 2.71 -1.77
C HIS A 302 -5.25 1.31 -2.38
N SER A 303 -4.98 0.27 -1.60
CA SER A 303 -5.04 -1.12 -2.11
C SER A 303 -6.44 -1.48 -2.61
N ARG A 304 -7.51 -1.06 -1.91
CA ARG A 304 -8.90 -1.23 -2.40
C ARG A 304 -9.18 -0.47 -3.70
N ILE A 305 -8.65 0.74 -3.84
CA ILE A 305 -8.77 1.53 -5.08
C ILE A 305 -8.06 0.84 -6.25
N LEU A 306 -6.94 0.14 -5.99
CA LEU A 306 -6.22 -0.64 -7.00
C LEU A 306 -6.99 -1.90 -7.43
N LEU A 307 -7.79 -2.51 -6.54
CA LEU A 307 -8.69 -3.62 -6.92
C LEU A 307 -9.64 -3.18 -8.05
N ASP A 308 -10.20 -1.97 -7.97
CA ASP A 308 -11.09 -1.44 -9.01
C ASP A 308 -10.39 -1.26 -10.36
N ILE A 309 -9.08 -0.96 -10.35
CA ILE A 309 -8.27 -0.82 -11.56
C ILE A 309 -8.10 -2.19 -12.24
N LEU A 310 -7.85 -3.23 -11.44
CA LEU A 310 -7.67 -4.60 -11.94
C LEU A 310 -9.00 -5.32 -12.24
N GLY A 311 -10.13 -4.79 -11.74
CA GLY A 311 -11.46 -5.29 -12.03
C GLY A 311 -11.59 -6.78 -11.69
N GLY A 312 -12.13 -7.58 -12.61
CA GLY A 312 -12.30 -9.02 -12.39
C GLY A 312 -11.01 -9.79 -12.13
N ASN A 313 -9.85 -9.31 -12.60
CA ASN A 313 -8.56 -9.96 -12.37
C ASN A 313 -8.15 -9.88 -10.90
N ALA A 314 -8.64 -8.89 -10.15
CA ALA A 314 -8.38 -8.78 -8.72
C ALA A 314 -8.98 -9.95 -7.91
N ALA A 315 -9.92 -10.71 -8.49
CA ALA A 315 -10.43 -11.93 -7.84
C ALA A 315 -9.47 -13.12 -7.96
N SER A 316 -8.39 -13.02 -8.75
CA SER A 316 -7.33 -14.02 -8.84
C SER A 316 -6.17 -13.65 -7.92
N ASP A 317 -5.69 -14.64 -7.17
CA ASP A 317 -4.51 -14.52 -6.31
C ASP A 317 -3.20 -14.37 -7.10
N GLU A 318 -3.21 -14.60 -8.41
CA GLU A 318 -2.06 -14.34 -9.31
C GLU A 318 -1.69 -12.85 -9.42
N TYR A 319 -2.57 -11.93 -9.04
CA TYR A 319 -2.35 -10.48 -9.15
C TYR A 319 -1.95 -9.81 -7.84
N GLY A 320 -1.82 -10.55 -6.73
CA GLY A 320 -1.33 -10.11 -5.41
C GLY A 320 -2.14 -9.04 -4.65
N VAL A 321 -2.79 -8.12 -5.37
CA VAL A 321 -3.45 -6.92 -4.81
C VAL A 321 -4.58 -7.26 -3.83
N ALA A 322 -5.35 -8.31 -4.09
CA ALA A 322 -6.46 -8.72 -3.23
C ALA A 322 -5.97 -9.37 -1.95
N ARG A 323 -4.89 -10.17 -2.04
CA ARG A 323 -4.17 -10.69 -0.89
C ARG A 323 -3.68 -9.55 0.01
N HIS A 324 -3.01 -8.54 -0.56
CA HIS A 324 -2.61 -7.35 0.22
C HIS A 324 -3.79 -6.60 0.82
N ALA A 325 -4.87 -6.35 0.08
CA ALA A 325 -6.04 -5.64 0.61
C ALA A 325 -6.71 -6.40 1.77
N ALA A 326 -6.78 -7.73 1.68
CA ALA A 326 -7.30 -8.58 2.75
C ALA A 326 -6.38 -8.55 3.99
N ASN A 327 -5.08 -8.70 3.78
CA ASN A 327 -4.08 -8.63 4.84
C ASN A 327 -4.06 -7.26 5.56
N LEU A 328 -4.20 -6.18 4.80
CA LEU A 328 -4.24 -4.81 5.32
C LEU A 328 -5.51 -4.53 6.12
N GLN A 329 -6.61 -5.25 5.86
CA GLN A 329 -7.81 -5.18 6.70
C GLN A 329 -7.50 -5.65 8.12
N VAL A 330 -6.73 -6.73 8.27
CA VAL A 330 -6.27 -7.25 9.58
C VAL A 330 -5.21 -6.32 10.18
N THR A 331 -4.27 -5.85 9.38
CA THR A 331 -3.19 -4.96 9.84
C THR A 331 -3.73 -3.62 10.37
N ASN A 332 -4.85 -3.15 9.83
CA ASN A 332 -5.52 -1.94 10.30
C ASN A 332 -6.32 -2.15 11.61
N THR A 333 -6.55 -3.38 12.05
CA THR A 333 -7.32 -3.69 13.27
C THR A 333 -6.44 -4.13 14.45
N TYR A 334 -5.43 -4.96 14.23
CA TYR A 334 -4.56 -5.41 15.33
C TYR A 334 -3.64 -4.28 15.84
N GLU A 335 -2.98 -4.49 16.99
CA GLU A 335 -2.02 -3.54 17.58
C GLU A 335 -2.58 -2.11 17.74
N GLY A 336 -3.88 -2.01 18.06
CA GLY A 336 -4.62 -0.75 18.15
C GLY A 336 -5.38 -0.43 16.85
N THR A 337 -6.71 -0.34 16.93
CA THR A 337 -7.52 0.02 15.76
C THR A 337 -7.28 1.48 15.35
N ASN A 338 -7.71 1.82 14.13
CA ASN A 338 -7.61 3.19 13.62
C ASN A 338 -8.26 4.23 14.56
N ASP A 339 -9.40 3.88 15.15
CA ASP A 339 -10.15 4.75 16.06
C ASP A 339 -9.48 4.84 17.43
N ILE A 340 -8.93 3.74 17.95
CA ILE A 340 -8.16 3.78 19.22
C ILE A 340 -6.97 4.72 19.10
N HIS A 341 -6.21 4.67 18.00
CA HIS A 341 -5.13 5.64 17.78
C HIS A 341 -5.63 7.08 17.63
N ALA A 342 -6.82 7.30 17.07
CA ALA A 342 -7.42 8.63 17.02
C ALA A 342 -7.72 9.16 18.43
N LEU A 343 -8.22 8.31 19.33
CA LEU A 343 -8.51 8.66 20.72
C LEU A 343 -7.23 8.91 21.53
N ILE A 344 -6.15 8.15 21.28
CA ILE A 344 -4.82 8.41 21.87
C ILE A 344 -4.34 9.82 21.49
N LEU A 345 -4.36 10.15 20.21
CA LEU A 345 -3.94 11.46 19.73
C LEU A 345 -4.87 12.57 20.21
N GLY A 346 -6.18 12.33 20.24
CA GLY A 346 -7.17 13.28 20.77
C GLY A 346 -6.91 13.60 22.25
N LYS A 347 -6.60 12.58 23.05
CA LYS A 347 -6.19 12.77 24.46
C LYS A 347 -4.89 13.55 24.56
N ALA A 348 -3.89 13.25 23.74
CA ALA A 348 -2.61 13.97 23.74
C ALA A 348 -2.78 15.46 23.38
N MET A 349 -3.69 15.78 22.44
CA MET A 349 -3.96 17.15 22.02
C MET A 349 -4.79 17.96 23.02
N THR A 350 -5.76 17.32 23.69
CA THR A 350 -6.77 18.02 24.51
C THR A 350 -6.57 17.85 26.01
N GLY A 351 -5.77 16.87 26.43
CA GLY A 351 -5.69 16.41 27.82
C GLY A 351 -6.90 15.62 28.31
N ILE A 352 -7.93 15.41 27.47
CA ILE A 352 -9.20 14.78 27.83
C ILE A 352 -9.29 13.39 27.18
N GLY A 353 -9.46 12.35 27.98
CA GLY A 353 -9.68 10.99 27.48
C GLY A 353 -11.11 10.81 26.97
N ALA A 354 -11.25 10.18 25.81
CA ALA A 354 -12.54 9.84 25.19
C ALA A 354 -12.63 8.36 24.77
N PHE A 355 -11.85 7.50 25.43
CA PHE A 355 -12.03 6.05 25.38
C PHE A 355 -13.37 5.76 26.06
N GLY A 356 -14.21 4.92 25.44
CA GLY A 356 -15.51 4.56 26.00
C GLY A 356 -15.35 4.06 27.45
N ASN A 357 -16.35 4.36 28.29
CA ASN A 357 -16.42 3.82 29.66
C ASN A 357 -16.98 2.41 29.67
#